data_AF-A0A3N9NMF0-F1
#
_entry.id   AF-A0A3N9NMF0-F1
#
_cell.length_a   1.000
_cell.length_b   1.000
_cell.length_c   1.000
_cell.angle_alpha   90.00
_cell.angle_beta   90.00
_cell.angle_gamma   90.00
#
_symmetry.space_group_name_H-M   'P 1'
#
loop_
_entity.id
_entity.type
_entity.pdbx_description
1 polymer ?
#
loop_
_entity_poly.entity_id
_entity_poly.type
_entity_poly.pdbx_seq_one_letter_code
_entity_poly.pdbx_strand_id
1 'polypeptide(L)'
;MPIMVWYGPAVQNVNALDFWTIRQAGFNQCLVDFQENAINSKALSFADSIGLRLYVTDSALNRFAARQDSSLVTIDSLTTLYHSHPSFLGYFLADKPGLKDFASISTLIDYLHSKHPSHPFFVQANPEYATPAALDTIVYRDYLSLLMQKLRPAFLSIEHYGILKDKLRPEFFTNLAHARQMSLDNDSPFWAFALLVAFDNHPEVAHSHVRLQLFAGLAYGAKGVQYYSFRPPKDNIHEYGDAILSHEGDKTQAYSFVRMINSELEQLSPVLMRLKSTGIYFSHPVPPGGQPFKPGLPIIKINSPSILTGFFEDDVGQKYVMFVNTDFFYGKLAQVHFSENVQALVEVPKNYLPPLVIEWEDELYKDADILFKAGDGRLFQIIEKPRPSWD
;
A
#
# COMPACT_ATOMS: atom_id res chain seq x y z
N MET A 1 8.00 8.04 -1.06
CA MET A 1 7.03 7.02 -0.62
C MET A 1 7.67 5.65 -0.75
N PRO A 2 7.49 4.71 0.18
CA PRO A 2 7.85 3.30 0.01
C PRO A 2 7.06 2.65 -1.14
N ILE A 3 7.75 1.99 -2.05
CA ILE A 3 7.18 1.22 -3.15
C ILE A 3 7.88 -0.15 -3.13
N MET A 4 7.19 -1.15 -2.59
CA MET A 4 7.75 -2.47 -2.28
C MET A 4 7.19 -3.58 -3.17
N VAL A 5 8.02 -4.56 -3.53
CA VAL A 5 7.57 -5.83 -4.11
C VAL A 5 8.06 -7.04 -3.32
N TRP A 6 7.25 -8.09 -3.32
CA TRP A 6 7.53 -9.43 -2.80
C TRP A 6 6.62 -10.41 -3.55
N TYR A 7 6.70 -11.72 -3.51
CA TYR A 7 7.82 -12.62 -3.30
C TYR A 7 8.96 -12.25 -4.26
N GLY A 8 10.09 -11.79 -3.73
CA GLY A 8 11.23 -11.28 -4.50
C GLY A 8 11.93 -12.35 -5.37
N PRO A 9 13.22 -12.19 -5.69
CA PRO A 9 13.98 -13.23 -6.40
C PRO A 9 13.93 -14.57 -5.64
N ALA A 10 14.09 -15.68 -6.35
CA ALA A 10 14.03 -17.01 -5.75
C ALA A 10 15.38 -17.42 -5.13
N VAL A 11 15.35 -18.11 -3.98
CA VAL A 11 16.57 -18.55 -3.26
C VAL A 11 17.50 -19.40 -4.13
N GLN A 12 16.95 -20.20 -5.06
CA GLN A 12 17.74 -21.07 -5.93
C GLN A 12 18.51 -20.29 -7.01
N ASN A 13 18.16 -19.03 -7.29
CA ASN A 13 18.78 -18.23 -8.34
C ASN A 13 18.84 -16.74 -7.98
N VAL A 14 19.65 -16.42 -6.96
CA VAL A 14 19.93 -15.03 -6.56
C VAL A 14 21.00 -14.41 -7.46
N ASN A 15 20.60 -13.45 -8.29
CA ASN A 15 21.46 -12.77 -9.27
C ASN A 15 21.17 -11.26 -9.32
N ALA A 16 22.15 -10.48 -9.80
CA ALA A 16 22.03 -9.02 -9.87
C ALA A 16 20.97 -8.52 -10.86
N LEU A 17 20.69 -9.29 -11.92
CA LEU A 17 19.74 -8.90 -12.97
C LEU A 17 18.32 -8.80 -12.43
N ASP A 18 17.91 -9.71 -11.54
CA ASP A 18 16.59 -9.63 -10.90
C ASP A 18 16.44 -8.36 -10.05
N PHE A 19 17.42 -8.05 -9.20
CA PHE A 19 17.38 -6.82 -8.38
C PHE A 19 17.42 -5.56 -9.25
N TRP A 20 18.21 -5.55 -10.31
CA TRP A 20 18.20 -4.46 -11.27
C TRP A 20 16.84 -4.33 -11.96
N THR A 21 16.22 -5.45 -12.33
CA THR A 21 14.88 -5.49 -12.93
C THR A 21 13.82 -4.92 -11.98
N ILE A 22 13.87 -5.27 -10.69
CA ILE A 22 13.02 -4.68 -9.65
C ILE A 22 13.23 -3.16 -9.59
N ARG A 23 14.48 -2.71 -9.50
CA ARG A 23 14.79 -1.27 -9.42
C ARG A 23 14.30 -0.50 -10.65
N GLN A 24 14.44 -1.07 -11.85
CA GLN A 24 14.01 -0.48 -13.12
C GLN A 24 12.48 -0.43 -13.30
N ALA A 25 11.73 -1.26 -12.57
CA ALA A 25 10.28 -1.18 -12.48
C ALA A 25 9.79 -0.06 -11.53
N GLY A 26 10.71 0.70 -10.91
CA GLY A 26 10.38 1.81 -10.01
C GLY A 26 10.21 1.41 -8.54
N PHE A 27 10.50 0.16 -8.18
CA PHE A 27 10.56 -0.25 -6.78
C PHE A 27 11.77 0.35 -6.08
N ASN A 28 11.58 0.79 -4.84
CA ASN A 28 12.66 1.26 -3.97
C ASN A 28 12.86 0.36 -2.75
N GLN A 29 11.99 -0.65 -2.59
CA GLN A 29 12.08 -1.69 -1.57
C GLN A 29 11.73 -3.06 -2.14
N CYS A 30 12.30 -4.11 -1.59
CA CYS A 30 11.95 -5.50 -1.91
C CYS A 30 12.01 -6.36 -0.65
N LEU A 31 11.05 -7.28 -0.48
CA LEU A 31 11.11 -8.32 0.54
C LEU A 31 11.61 -9.61 -0.12
N VAL A 32 12.68 -10.16 0.45
CA VAL A 32 13.28 -11.43 0.02
C VAL A 32 13.15 -12.48 1.13
N ASP A 33 12.76 -13.69 0.75
CA ASP A 33 12.62 -14.82 1.68
C ASP A 33 13.65 -15.92 1.36
N PHE A 34 14.90 -15.68 1.76
CA PHE A 34 16.00 -16.62 1.52
C PHE A 34 16.35 -17.48 2.72
N GLN A 35 16.03 -17.02 3.95
CA GLN A 35 16.28 -17.72 5.22
C GLN A 35 17.75 -18.08 5.52
N GLU A 36 18.69 -17.71 4.64
CA GLU A 36 20.10 -18.08 4.71
C GLU A 36 21.01 -16.86 4.62
N ASN A 37 21.94 -16.73 5.57
CA ASN A 37 22.73 -15.52 5.74
C ASN A 37 23.72 -15.20 4.62
N ALA A 38 24.35 -16.22 4.04
CA ALA A 38 25.25 -16.06 2.92
C ALA A 38 24.49 -15.54 1.68
N ILE A 39 23.27 -16.04 1.47
CA ILE A 39 22.42 -15.64 0.35
C ILE A 39 21.89 -14.22 0.58
N ASN A 40 21.43 -13.90 1.79
CA ASN A 40 21.01 -12.55 2.17
C ASN A 40 22.14 -11.53 1.98
N SER A 41 23.36 -11.83 2.44
CA SER A 41 24.51 -10.91 2.30
C SER A 41 24.85 -10.66 0.83
N LYS A 42 24.76 -11.70 -0.02
CA LYS A 42 24.95 -11.56 -1.47
C LYS A 42 23.86 -10.68 -2.10
N ALA A 43 22.60 -10.87 -1.69
CA ALA A 43 21.48 -10.06 -2.17
C ALA A 43 21.61 -8.59 -1.75
N LEU A 44 21.95 -8.33 -0.49
CA LEU A 44 22.24 -6.99 0.04
C LEU A 44 23.39 -6.33 -0.73
N SER A 45 24.47 -7.05 -1.02
CA SER A 45 25.57 -6.52 -1.84
C SER A 45 25.14 -6.07 -3.24
N PHE A 46 24.22 -6.81 -3.89
CA PHE A 46 23.65 -6.37 -5.17
C PHE A 46 22.78 -5.12 -5.00
N ALA A 47 21.96 -5.09 -3.96
CA ALA A 47 21.03 -4.02 -3.69
C ALA A 47 21.74 -2.69 -3.31
N ASP A 48 22.87 -2.77 -2.59
CA ASP A 48 23.73 -1.63 -2.26
C ASP A 48 24.14 -0.85 -3.51
N SER A 49 24.50 -1.56 -4.59
CA SER A 49 25.01 -0.95 -5.81
C SER A 49 23.96 -0.18 -6.63
N ILE A 50 22.67 -0.39 -6.36
CA ILE A 50 21.55 0.17 -7.13
C ILE A 50 20.56 0.99 -6.29
N GLY A 51 20.84 1.18 -5.00
CA GLY A 51 19.97 1.91 -4.07
C GLY A 51 18.60 1.25 -3.86
N LEU A 52 18.52 -0.07 -3.98
CA LEU A 52 17.34 -0.85 -3.60
C LEU A 52 17.49 -1.25 -2.12
N ARG A 53 16.41 -1.15 -1.33
CA ARG A 53 16.44 -1.55 0.09
C ARG A 53 15.71 -2.86 0.31
N LEU A 54 16.25 -3.74 1.15
CA LEU A 54 15.74 -5.10 1.34
C LEU A 54 15.21 -5.33 2.75
N TYR A 55 13.99 -5.86 2.85
CA TYR A 55 13.57 -6.66 3.99
C TYR A 55 14.00 -8.11 3.75
N VAL A 56 14.62 -8.75 4.75
CA VAL A 56 15.11 -10.14 4.63
C VAL A 56 14.46 -11.04 5.68
N THR A 57 14.35 -12.33 5.37
CA THR A 57 14.08 -13.39 6.36
C THR A 57 15.38 -14.11 6.74
N ASP A 58 15.42 -14.71 7.92
CA ASP A 58 16.53 -15.58 8.33
C ASP A 58 16.02 -16.74 9.18
N SER A 59 16.54 -17.94 8.94
CA SER A 59 16.18 -19.14 9.69
C SER A 59 16.45 -19.01 11.19
N ALA A 60 17.40 -18.19 11.63
CA ALA A 60 17.65 -17.94 13.04
C ALA A 60 16.46 -17.23 13.71
N LEU A 61 15.84 -16.26 13.03
CA LEU A 61 14.65 -15.57 13.53
C LEU A 61 13.46 -16.54 13.58
N ASN A 62 13.30 -17.39 12.55
CA ASN A 62 12.25 -18.40 12.51
C ASN A 62 12.38 -19.44 13.63
N ARG A 63 13.60 -19.95 13.89
CA ARG A 63 13.86 -20.87 15.00
C ARG A 63 13.59 -20.25 16.36
N PHE A 64 13.91 -18.95 16.52
CA PHE A 64 13.59 -18.22 17.74
C PHE A 64 12.07 -18.08 17.94
N ALA A 65 11.36 -17.62 16.92
CA ALA A 65 9.90 -17.48 16.97
C ALA A 65 9.20 -18.82 17.27
N ALA A 66 9.71 -19.91 16.70
CA ALA A 66 9.25 -21.27 16.94
C ALA A 66 9.72 -21.89 18.27
N ARG A 67 10.47 -21.15 19.09
CA ARG A 67 11.05 -21.59 20.37
C ARG A 67 11.97 -22.82 20.25
N GLN A 68 12.53 -23.04 19.07
CA GLN A 68 13.51 -24.10 18.81
C GLN A 68 14.93 -23.69 19.21
N ASP A 69 15.20 -22.38 19.20
CA ASP A 69 16.45 -21.79 19.68
C ASP A 69 16.11 -20.56 20.52
N SER A 70 16.55 -20.53 21.78
CA SER A 70 16.35 -19.36 22.67
C SER A 70 17.57 -18.43 22.71
N SER A 71 18.63 -18.76 21.97
CA SER A 71 19.85 -17.97 21.92
C SER A 71 19.68 -16.75 21.03
N LEU A 72 19.89 -15.58 21.62
CA LEU A 72 19.90 -14.30 20.91
C LEU A 72 21.28 -13.95 20.32
N VAL A 73 22.32 -14.72 20.66
CA VAL A 73 23.71 -14.50 20.20
C VAL A 73 23.83 -14.63 18.68
N THR A 74 23.17 -15.64 18.11
CA THR A 74 23.12 -15.85 16.66
C THR A 74 22.42 -14.69 15.97
N ILE A 75 21.29 -14.23 16.52
CA ILE A 75 20.53 -13.09 15.97
C ILE A 75 21.39 -11.83 16.02
N ASP A 76 22.08 -11.54 17.12
CA ASP A 76 22.97 -10.37 17.27
C ASP A 76 24.10 -10.34 16.22
N SER A 77 24.71 -11.51 15.99
CA SER A 77 25.80 -11.65 15.00
C SER A 77 25.28 -11.46 13.57
N LEU A 78 24.10 -12.01 13.26
CA LEU A 78 23.43 -11.83 11.96
C LEU A 78 23.00 -10.38 11.74
N THR A 79 22.45 -9.75 12.77
CA THR A 79 22.04 -8.35 12.72
C THR A 79 23.25 -7.46 12.50
N THR A 80 24.38 -7.70 13.16
CA THR A 80 25.63 -6.97 12.89
C THR A 80 26.09 -7.15 11.44
N LEU A 81 26.03 -8.37 10.91
CA LEU A 81 26.38 -8.67 9.52
C LEU A 81 25.49 -7.92 8.52
N TYR A 82 24.17 -7.91 8.70
CA TYR A 82 23.28 -7.23 7.75
C TYR A 82 23.37 -5.71 7.84
N HIS A 83 23.61 -5.15 9.03
CA HIS A 83 23.79 -3.71 9.20
C HIS A 83 25.04 -3.15 8.50
N SER A 84 26.01 -3.98 8.10
CA SER A 84 27.12 -3.49 7.28
C SER A 84 26.69 -3.13 5.85
N HIS A 85 25.47 -3.49 5.44
CA HIS A 85 24.92 -3.17 4.14
C HIS A 85 23.95 -1.98 4.21
N PRO A 86 24.19 -0.86 3.49
CA PRO A 86 23.27 0.27 3.46
C PRO A 86 21.89 -0.06 2.86
N SER A 87 21.78 -1.13 2.07
CA SER A 87 20.52 -1.65 1.54
C SER A 87 19.69 -2.42 2.58
N PHE A 88 20.25 -2.82 3.72
CA PHE A 88 19.48 -3.54 4.74
C PHE A 88 18.44 -2.61 5.37
N LEU A 89 17.17 -2.92 5.13
CA LEU A 89 16.06 -2.14 5.67
C LEU A 89 15.56 -2.69 7.00
N GLY A 90 15.56 -4.02 7.14
CA GLY A 90 15.05 -4.69 8.33
C GLY A 90 14.68 -6.14 8.07
N TYR A 91 14.03 -6.75 9.05
CA TYR A 91 13.57 -8.12 8.95
C TYR A 91 12.09 -8.23 8.58
N PHE A 92 11.74 -9.20 7.76
CA PHE A 92 10.38 -9.72 7.70
C PHE A 92 10.21 -10.76 8.81
N LEU A 93 9.37 -10.44 9.80
CA LEU A 93 9.25 -11.23 11.03
C LEU A 93 8.09 -12.22 11.01
N ALA A 94 6.99 -11.87 10.36
CA ALA A 94 5.81 -12.73 10.34
C ALA A 94 4.90 -12.42 9.15
N ASP A 95 4.44 -13.50 8.51
CA ASP A 95 3.33 -13.47 7.56
C ASP A 95 2.05 -13.89 8.27
N LYS A 96 1.07 -12.98 8.34
CA LYS A 96 -0.28 -13.22 8.86
C LYS A 96 -0.32 -13.91 10.24
N PRO A 97 0.40 -13.41 11.26
CA PRO A 97 0.39 -14.02 12.58
C PRO A 97 -1.00 -13.94 13.22
N GLY A 98 -1.36 -14.96 13.99
CA GLY A 98 -2.51 -14.93 14.90
C GLY A 98 -2.14 -14.31 16.25
N LEU A 99 -3.13 -13.99 17.11
CA LEU A 99 -2.85 -13.38 18.42
C LEU A 99 -1.92 -14.22 19.30
N LYS A 100 -1.95 -15.56 19.18
CA LYS A 100 -1.08 -16.44 19.98
C LYS A 100 0.41 -16.27 19.66
N ASP A 101 0.73 -15.79 18.46
CA ASP A 101 2.10 -15.62 17.98
C ASP A 101 2.70 -14.28 18.42
N PHE A 102 1.87 -13.31 18.84
CA PHE A 102 2.31 -11.94 19.12
C PHE A 102 3.34 -11.87 20.26
N ALA A 103 3.27 -12.78 21.24
CA ALA A 103 4.19 -12.78 22.36
C ALA A 103 5.64 -13.11 21.94
N SER A 104 5.84 -14.11 21.08
CA SER A 104 7.18 -14.46 20.59
C SER A 104 7.71 -13.39 19.64
N ILE A 105 6.86 -12.86 18.76
CA ILE A 105 7.22 -11.78 17.83
C ILE A 105 7.60 -10.51 18.59
N SER A 106 6.81 -10.09 19.59
CA SER A 106 7.11 -8.92 20.43
C SER A 106 8.43 -9.08 21.18
N THR A 107 8.73 -10.28 21.69
CA THR A 107 10.02 -10.54 22.35
C THR A 107 11.20 -10.30 21.42
N LEU A 108 11.08 -10.75 20.15
CA LEU A 108 12.11 -10.54 19.14
C LEU A 108 12.23 -9.06 18.74
N ILE A 109 11.10 -8.36 18.58
CA ILE A 109 11.08 -6.92 18.28
C ILE A 109 11.74 -6.13 19.41
N ASP A 110 11.37 -6.38 20.67
CA ASP A 110 11.93 -5.68 21.83
C ASP A 110 13.44 -5.91 21.93
N TYR A 111 13.91 -7.13 21.65
CA TYR A 111 15.34 -7.42 21.59
C TYR A 111 16.05 -6.64 20.49
N LEU A 112 15.54 -6.69 19.25
CA LEU A 112 16.13 -5.98 18.12
C LEU A 112 16.16 -4.47 18.36
N HIS A 113 15.07 -3.89 18.86
CA HIS A 113 14.99 -2.46 19.19
C HIS A 113 15.91 -2.06 20.35
N SER A 114 16.17 -2.94 21.33
CA SER A 114 17.12 -2.65 22.41
C SER A 114 18.55 -2.40 21.90
N LYS A 115 18.88 -2.98 20.73
CA LYS A 115 20.19 -2.86 20.07
C LYS A 115 20.18 -1.81 18.96
N HIS A 116 19.09 -1.78 18.19
CA HIS A 116 18.92 -0.98 16.98
C HIS A 116 17.56 -0.26 16.99
N PRO A 117 17.36 0.77 17.83
CA PRO A 117 16.04 1.38 18.07
C PRO A 117 15.36 1.98 16.85
N SER A 118 16.14 2.35 15.82
CA SER A 118 15.64 3.02 14.61
C SER A 118 15.37 2.09 13.44
N HIS A 119 15.60 0.78 13.57
CA HIS A 119 15.48 -0.15 12.45
C HIS A 119 14.06 -0.72 12.38
N PRO A 120 13.34 -0.50 11.27
CA PRO A 120 12.00 -1.02 11.12
C PRO A 120 12.04 -2.54 10.94
N PHE A 121 10.92 -3.17 11.28
CA PHE A 121 10.63 -4.56 10.91
C PHE A 121 9.34 -4.58 10.10
N PHE A 122 9.12 -5.69 9.40
CA PHE A 122 7.93 -5.92 8.59
C PHE A 122 7.13 -7.07 9.18
N VAL A 123 5.85 -6.83 9.42
CA VAL A 123 4.84 -7.86 9.73
C VAL A 123 3.67 -7.66 8.76
N GLN A 124 3.25 -8.75 8.10
CA GLN A 124 2.09 -8.76 7.22
C GLN A 124 0.85 -9.14 8.03
N ALA A 125 -0.12 -8.25 8.18
CA ALA A 125 -1.36 -8.56 8.89
C ALA A 125 -2.35 -9.33 8.02
N ASN A 126 -3.19 -10.15 8.67
CA ASN A 126 -4.34 -10.79 8.04
C ASN A 126 -5.38 -9.76 7.55
N PRO A 127 -6.09 -10.03 6.44
CA PRO A 127 -7.24 -9.24 6.00
C PRO A 127 -8.51 -9.56 6.80
N GLU A 128 -9.53 -8.71 6.67
CA GLU A 128 -10.80 -8.86 7.41
C GLU A 128 -11.53 -10.18 7.16
N TYR A 129 -11.39 -10.77 5.97
CA TYR A 129 -12.01 -12.06 5.64
C TYR A 129 -11.24 -13.28 6.17
N ALA A 130 -10.15 -13.08 6.93
CA ALA A 130 -9.44 -14.18 7.57
C ALA A 130 -10.33 -14.90 8.59
N THR A 131 -10.16 -16.22 8.70
CA THR A 131 -11.00 -17.01 9.61
C THR A 131 -10.69 -16.69 11.06
N PRO A 132 -11.63 -16.88 12.00
CA PRO A 132 -11.35 -16.72 13.41
C PRO A 132 -10.21 -17.60 13.93
N ALA A 133 -9.99 -18.76 13.30
CA ALA A 133 -8.88 -19.65 13.62
C ALA A 133 -7.52 -19.09 13.18
N ALA A 134 -7.46 -18.32 12.08
CA ALA A 134 -6.25 -17.62 11.66
C ALA A 134 -5.97 -16.38 12.53
N LEU A 135 -7.03 -15.69 12.96
CA LEU A 135 -6.93 -14.48 13.78
C LEU A 135 -6.73 -14.77 15.27
N ASP A 136 -7.10 -15.96 15.76
CA ASP A 136 -7.30 -16.30 17.18
C ASP A 136 -8.35 -15.39 17.89
N THR A 137 -9.29 -14.82 17.13
CA THR A 137 -10.43 -14.02 17.61
C THR A 137 -11.53 -13.94 16.54
N ILE A 138 -12.78 -13.69 16.95
CA ILE A 138 -13.91 -13.45 16.01
C ILE A 138 -14.08 -11.96 15.66
N VAL A 139 -13.37 -11.05 16.34
CA VAL A 139 -13.50 -9.60 16.16
C VAL A 139 -12.26 -9.05 15.45
N TYR A 140 -12.37 -8.75 14.15
CA TYR A 140 -11.24 -8.28 13.35
C TYR A 140 -10.61 -6.97 13.87
N ARG A 141 -11.42 -6.06 14.40
CA ARG A 141 -10.91 -4.82 14.99
C ARG A 141 -10.05 -5.07 16.24
N ASP A 142 -10.38 -6.07 17.05
CA ASP A 142 -9.59 -6.43 18.22
C ASP A 142 -8.24 -7.02 17.77
N TYR A 143 -8.24 -7.83 16.71
CA TYR A 143 -7.01 -8.33 16.09
C TYR A 143 -6.07 -7.20 15.66
N LEU A 144 -6.56 -6.25 14.85
CA LEU A 144 -5.74 -5.14 14.38
C LEU A 144 -5.27 -4.22 15.52
N SER A 145 -6.15 -3.93 16.49
CA SER A 145 -5.81 -3.12 17.65
C SER A 145 -4.69 -3.75 18.49
N LEU A 146 -4.80 -5.06 18.76
CA LEU A 146 -3.76 -5.82 19.48
C LEU A 146 -2.47 -5.90 18.68
N LEU A 147 -2.53 -6.02 17.35
CA LEU A 147 -1.34 -6.02 16.50
C LEU A 147 -0.58 -4.69 16.64
N MET A 148 -1.29 -3.56 16.52
CA MET A 148 -0.70 -2.23 16.67
C MET A 148 -0.15 -2.00 18.08
N GLN A 149 -0.86 -2.45 19.12
CA GLN A 149 -0.43 -2.27 20.51
C GLN A 149 0.78 -3.13 20.90
N LYS A 150 0.77 -4.41 20.50
CA LYS A 150 1.74 -5.42 20.93
C LYS A 150 2.99 -5.41 20.06
N LEU A 151 2.84 -5.29 18.75
CA LEU A 151 3.97 -5.34 17.83
C LEU A 151 4.51 -3.94 17.53
N ARG A 152 3.66 -2.90 17.50
CA ARG A 152 4.03 -1.51 17.21
C ARG A 152 4.83 -1.36 15.90
N PRO A 153 4.31 -1.88 14.77
CA PRO A 153 5.04 -1.79 13.50
C PRO A 153 5.16 -0.33 13.06
N ALA A 154 6.25 0.00 12.36
CA ALA A 154 6.48 1.34 11.81
C ALA A 154 5.48 1.71 10.70
N PHE A 155 4.74 0.72 10.18
CA PHE A 155 3.64 0.87 9.26
C PHE A 155 2.71 -0.35 9.38
N LEU A 156 1.41 -0.16 9.18
CA LEU A 156 0.44 -1.23 9.05
C LEU A 156 0.45 -1.76 7.62
N SER A 157 0.72 -3.05 7.46
CA SER A 157 0.64 -3.77 6.20
C SER A 157 -0.47 -4.81 6.29
N ILE A 158 -1.45 -4.80 5.39
CA ILE A 158 -2.51 -5.81 5.32
C ILE A 158 -2.53 -6.41 3.92
N GLU A 159 -2.48 -7.74 3.83
CA GLU A 159 -2.51 -8.43 2.54
C GLU A 159 -3.97 -8.75 2.23
N HIS A 160 -4.55 -7.94 1.35
CA HIS A 160 -5.95 -8.07 0.98
C HIS A 160 -6.08 -8.29 -0.53
N TYR A 161 -6.49 -9.49 -0.92
CA TYR A 161 -6.72 -9.85 -2.32
C TYR A 161 -8.06 -9.29 -2.79
N GLY A 162 -8.05 -8.05 -3.28
CA GLY A 162 -9.27 -7.28 -3.51
C GLY A 162 -10.17 -7.79 -4.64
N ILE A 163 -9.61 -8.38 -5.69
CA ILE A 163 -10.35 -8.69 -6.93
C ILE A 163 -10.46 -10.21 -7.10
N LEU A 164 -11.69 -10.67 -7.32
CA LEU A 164 -12.05 -12.05 -7.62
C LEU A 164 -12.80 -12.10 -8.95
N LYS A 165 -12.23 -12.79 -9.94
CA LYS A 165 -12.72 -12.87 -11.32
C LYS A 165 -12.97 -11.47 -11.87
N ASP A 166 -14.23 -11.08 -11.92
CA ASP A 166 -14.76 -9.84 -12.47
C ASP A 166 -15.33 -8.90 -11.38
N LYS A 167 -15.08 -9.16 -10.09
CA LYS A 167 -15.68 -8.43 -8.98
C LYS A 167 -14.67 -8.00 -7.93
N LEU A 168 -14.96 -6.88 -7.29
CA LEU A 168 -14.30 -6.48 -6.07
C LEU A 168 -14.93 -7.23 -4.89
N ARG A 169 -14.10 -7.71 -3.96
CA ARG A 169 -14.58 -8.28 -2.70
C ARG A 169 -15.41 -7.24 -1.92
N PRO A 170 -16.54 -7.64 -1.32
CA PRO A 170 -17.34 -6.75 -0.47
C PRO A 170 -16.52 -6.10 0.66
N GLU A 171 -15.54 -6.81 1.19
CA GLU A 171 -14.69 -6.40 2.31
C GLU A 171 -13.57 -5.43 1.92
N PHE A 172 -13.37 -5.16 0.63
CA PHE A 172 -12.23 -4.36 0.17
C PHE A 172 -12.20 -2.95 0.81
N PHE A 173 -13.35 -2.27 0.83
CA PHE A 173 -13.43 -0.93 1.39
C PHE A 173 -13.57 -0.91 2.92
N THR A 174 -14.19 -1.92 3.54
CA THR A 174 -14.20 -2.05 5.01
C THR A 174 -12.79 -2.27 5.54
N ASN A 175 -11.99 -3.10 4.87
CA ASN A 175 -10.60 -3.34 5.22
C ASN A 175 -9.75 -2.05 5.12
N LEU A 176 -9.93 -1.25 4.05
CA LEU A 176 -9.26 0.05 3.93
C LEU A 176 -9.73 1.05 5.01
N ALA A 177 -11.01 1.04 5.37
CA ALA A 177 -11.53 1.86 6.46
C ALA A 177 -10.90 1.48 7.81
N HIS A 178 -10.74 0.18 8.09
CA HIS A 178 -10.03 -0.32 9.25
C HIS A 178 -8.55 0.12 9.25
N ALA A 179 -7.85 -0.03 8.12
CA ALA A 179 -6.46 0.39 7.99
C ALA A 179 -6.29 1.89 8.25
N ARG A 180 -7.15 2.74 7.65
CA ARG A 180 -7.17 4.18 7.87
C ARG A 180 -7.42 4.52 9.34
N GLN A 181 -8.39 3.87 9.97
CA GLN A 181 -8.72 4.14 11.37
C GLN A 181 -7.56 3.77 12.30
N MET A 182 -6.96 2.57 12.12
CA MET A 182 -5.78 2.17 12.89
C MET A 182 -4.60 3.12 12.67
N SER A 183 -4.44 3.61 11.44
CA SER A 183 -3.39 4.56 11.10
C SER A 183 -3.55 5.89 11.86
N LEU A 184 -4.77 6.43 11.89
CA LEU A 184 -5.08 7.67 12.60
C LEU A 184 -5.02 7.50 14.12
N ASP A 185 -5.51 6.38 14.65
CA ASP A 185 -5.57 6.12 16.10
C ASP A 185 -4.17 5.91 16.71
N ASN A 186 -3.21 5.42 15.94
CA ASN A 186 -1.86 5.06 16.41
C ASN A 186 -0.75 5.96 15.85
N ASP A 187 -1.08 6.98 15.04
CA ASP A 187 -0.12 7.81 14.31
C ASP A 187 0.94 7.00 13.54
N SER A 188 0.51 5.87 12.98
CA SER A 188 1.35 4.96 12.20
C SER A 188 0.83 4.90 10.77
N PRO A 189 1.65 5.06 9.73
CA PRO A 189 1.20 4.93 8.36
C PRO A 189 0.67 3.52 8.07
N PHE A 190 -0.16 3.37 7.03
CA PHE A 190 -0.48 2.07 6.44
C PHE A 190 -0.11 2.05 4.96
N TRP A 191 0.07 0.86 4.38
CA TRP A 191 0.41 0.69 2.97
C TRP A 191 -0.74 0.07 2.17
N ALA A 192 -0.96 0.57 0.96
CA ALA A 192 -1.90 -0.03 0.01
C ALA A 192 -1.30 -1.30 -0.60
N PHE A 193 -2.13 -2.30 -0.87
CA PHE A 193 -1.70 -3.60 -1.38
C PHE A 193 -2.30 -3.86 -2.77
N ALA A 194 -1.50 -4.39 -3.70
CA ALA A 194 -1.98 -4.88 -4.99
C ALA A 194 -1.49 -6.29 -5.31
N LEU A 195 -2.43 -7.17 -5.67
CA LEU A 195 -2.13 -8.47 -6.25
C LEU A 195 -1.75 -8.33 -7.74
N LEU A 196 -0.68 -9.01 -8.13
CA LEU A 196 0.01 -9.08 -9.42
C LEU A 196 0.30 -10.53 -9.84
N VAL A 197 -0.45 -11.51 -9.35
CA VAL A 197 -0.34 -12.90 -9.80
C VAL A 197 -1.72 -13.53 -9.80
N ALA A 198 -2.03 -14.28 -10.86
CA ALA A 198 -3.28 -15.03 -10.97
C ALA A 198 -3.16 -16.34 -10.19
N PHE A 199 -4.22 -16.73 -9.49
CA PHE A 199 -4.36 -18.06 -8.88
C PHE A 199 -5.81 -18.26 -8.41
N ASP A 200 -6.30 -19.49 -8.46
CA ASP A 200 -7.68 -19.84 -8.14
C ASP A 200 -8.71 -18.95 -8.87
N ASN A 201 -9.38 -18.06 -8.12
CA ASN A 201 -10.37 -17.11 -8.61
C ASN A 201 -9.79 -15.69 -8.81
N HIS A 202 -8.49 -15.48 -8.59
CA HIS A 202 -7.85 -14.19 -8.80
C HIS A 202 -7.42 -14.08 -10.27
N PRO A 203 -7.87 -13.05 -11.00
CA PRO A 203 -7.68 -12.96 -12.44
C PRO A 203 -6.23 -12.63 -12.81
N GLU A 204 -5.91 -12.77 -14.09
CA GLU A 204 -4.68 -12.23 -14.67
C GLU A 204 -4.50 -10.74 -14.38
N VAL A 205 -3.24 -10.32 -14.33
CA VAL A 205 -2.88 -8.95 -13.98
C VAL A 205 -3.30 -8.00 -15.08
N ALA A 206 -4.33 -7.19 -14.79
CA ALA A 206 -4.73 -6.08 -15.64
C ALA A 206 -4.27 -4.75 -15.04
N HIS A 207 -3.86 -3.81 -15.90
CA HIS A 207 -3.42 -2.47 -15.47
C HIS A 207 -4.46 -1.79 -14.56
N SER A 208 -5.75 -1.83 -14.92
CA SER A 208 -6.83 -1.23 -14.13
C SER A 208 -7.03 -1.88 -12.77
N HIS A 209 -6.79 -3.19 -12.63
CA HIS A 209 -6.88 -3.91 -11.36
C HIS A 209 -5.82 -3.42 -10.37
N VAL A 210 -4.59 -3.23 -10.85
CA VAL A 210 -3.48 -2.71 -10.04
C VAL A 210 -3.78 -1.27 -9.60
N ARG A 211 -4.23 -0.43 -10.55
CA ARG A 211 -4.58 0.96 -10.27
C ARG A 211 -5.66 1.06 -9.19
N LEU A 212 -6.76 0.33 -9.34
CA LEU A 212 -7.86 0.38 -8.37
C LEU A 212 -7.36 0.05 -6.96
N GLN A 213 -6.63 -1.04 -6.83
CA GLN A 213 -6.12 -1.50 -5.54
C GLN A 213 -5.23 -0.45 -4.85
N LEU A 214 -4.33 0.19 -5.59
CA LEU A 214 -3.41 1.18 -5.05
C LEU A 214 -4.05 2.54 -4.83
N PHE A 215 -4.72 3.10 -5.84
CA PHE A 215 -5.32 4.42 -5.74
C PHE A 215 -6.46 4.45 -4.72
N ALA A 216 -7.21 3.35 -4.53
CA ALA A 216 -8.15 3.28 -3.42
C ALA A 216 -7.43 3.37 -2.07
N GLY A 217 -6.35 2.63 -1.86
CA GLY A 217 -5.56 2.75 -0.63
C GLY A 217 -4.98 4.16 -0.42
N LEU A 218 -4.49 4.80 -1.48
CA LEU A 218 -3.99 6.19 -1.43
C LEU A 218 -5.11 7.19 -1.10
N ALA A 219 -6.30 7.02 -1.65
CA ALA A 219 -7.47 7.84 -1.29
C ALA A 219 -7.88 7.65 0.18
N TYR A 220 -7.65 6.47 0.76
CA TYR A 220 -7.80 6.21 2.20
C TYR A 220 -6.65 6.75 3.05
N GLY A 221 -5.58 7.26 2.44
CA GLY A 221 -4.44 7.88 3.13
C GLY A 221 -3.21 7.00 3.29
N ALA A 222 -3.07 5.93 2.49
CA ALA A 222 -1.87 5.11 2.51
C ALA A 222 -0.60 5.96 2.25
N LYS A 223 0.48 5.61 2.96
CA LYS A 223 1.79 6.29 2.88
C LYS A 223 2.88 5.41 2.29
N GLY A 224 2.48 4.31 1.67
CA GLY A 224 3.33 3.37 0.96
C GLY A 224 2.46 2.42 0.12
N VAL A 225 3.10 1.74 -0.82
CA VAL A 225 2.44 0.72 -1.63
C VAL A 225 3.28 -0.55 -1.65
N GLN A 226 2.60 -1.69 -1.73
CA GLN A 226 3.21 -3.00 -1.84
C GLN A 226 2.49 -3.86 -2.86
N TYR A 227 3.26 -4.75 -3.49
CA TYR A 227 2.81 -5.56 -4.60
C TYR A 227 3.19 -7.03 -4.42
N TYR A 228 2.27 -7.93 -4.73
CA TYR A 228 2.49 -9.38 -4.71
C TYR A 228 2.05 -10.03 -6.05
N SER A 229 2.91 -10.50 -6.96
CA SER A 229 4.33 -10.74 -6.74
C SER A 229 5.30 -10.45 -7.88
N PHE A 230 6.60 -10.42 -7.55
CA PHE A 230 7.67 -10.27 -8.54
C PHE A 230 7.83 -11.54 -9.38
N ARG A 231 7.84 -12.71 -8.73
CA ARG A 231 7.81 -14.02 -9.39
C ARG A 231 6.56 -14.80 -8.99
N PRO A 232 6.09 -15.74 -9.83
CA PRO A 232 5.06 -16.70 -9.44
C PRO A 232 5.52 -17.42 -8.17
N PRO A 233 4.71 -17.41 -7.09
CA PRO A 233 4.98 -18.21 -5.92
C PRO A 233 5.00 -19.69 -6.28
N LYS A 234 5.68 -20.49 -5.46
CA LYS A 234 5.72 -21.95 -5.61
C LYS A 234 5.31 -22.59 -4.29
N ASP A 235 4.13 -23.18 -4.26
CA ASP A 235 3.66 -24.01 -3.16
C ASP A 235 2.89 -25.24 -3.68
N ASN A 236 2.38 -26.06 -2.78
CA ASN A 236 1.62 -27.28 -3.09
C ASN A 236 0.10 -27.07 -3.01
N ILE A 237 -0.36 -25.82 -2.88
CA ILE A 237 -1.75 -25.47 -2.58
C ILE A 237 -2.41 -24.85 -3.81
N HIS A 238 -1.71 -23.93 -4.48
CA HIS A 238 -2.24 -23.14 -5.57
C HIS A 238 -1.42 -23.32 -6.85
N GLU A 239 -2.13 -23.34 -7.97
CA GLU A 239 -1.51 -23.18 -9.29
C GLU A 239 -1.47 -21.68 -9.62
N TYR A 240 -0.26 -21.12 -9.59
CA TYR A 240 -0.03 -19.72 -9.91
C TYR A 240 0.17 -19.54 -11.41
N GLY A 241 -0.44 -18.49 -11.96
CA GLY A 241 -0.11 -17.97 -13.27
C GLY A 241 1.14 -17.09 -13.24
N ASP A 242 1.36 -16.35 -14.32
CA ASP A 242 2.48 -15.43 -14.39
C ASP A 242 2.31 -14.22 -13.45
N ALA A 243 3.44 -13.70 -12.98
CA ALA A 243 3.52 -12.52 -12.12
C ALA A 243 4.16 -11.35 -12.89
N ILE A 244 4.95 -10.48 -12.23
CA ILE A 244 5.79 -9.51 -12.96
C ILE A 244 6.75 -10.21 -13.92
N LEU A 245 7.28 -11.36 -13.51
CA LEU A 245 8.01 -12.30 -14.36
C LEU A 245 7.15 -13.55 -14.62
N SER A 246 7.39 -14.20 -15.75
CA SER A 246 6.84 -15.53 -16.03
C SER A 246 7.57 -16.61 -15.23
N HIS A 247 7.10 -17.85 -15.33
CA HIS A 247 7.77 -19.03 -14.76
C HIS A 247 9.20 -19.25 -15.27
N GLU A 248 9.47 -18.85 -16.52
CA GLU A 248 10.76 -18.90 -17.20
C GLU A 248 11.68 -17.73 -16.83
N GLY A 249 11.13 -16.70 -16.17
CA GLY A 249 11.86 -15.49 -15.76
C GLY A 249 11.78 -14.34 -16.76
N ASP A 250 10.96 -14.45 -17.80
CA ASP A 250 10.75 -13.37 -18.77
C ASP A 250 9.83 -12.29 -18.21
N LYS A 251 10.06 -11.03 -18.60
CA LYS A 251 9.18 -9.91 -18.20
C LYS A 251 7.82 -10.05 -18.87
N THR A 252 6.76 -10.00 -18.07
CA THR A 252 5.39 -10.05 -18.59
C THR A 252 4.82 -8.65 -18.85
N GLN A 253 3.55 -8.58 -19.28
CA GLN A 253 2.84 -7.30 -19.39
C GLN A 253 2.69 -6.60 -18.02
N ALA A 254 2.62 -7.36 -16.92
CA ALA A 254 2.55 -6.82 -15.56
C ALA A 254 3.78 -5.96 -15.23
N TYR A 255 4.97 -6.32 -15.71
CA TYR A 255 6.18 -5.50 -15.56
C TYR A 255 5.98 -4.09 -16.13
N SER A 256 5.40 -3.98 -17.33
CA SER A 256 5.16 -2.69 -17.97
C SER A 256 4.10 -1.89 -17.22
N PHE A 257 3.02 -2.53 -16.78
CA PHE A 257 1.96 -1.89 -15.99
C PHE A 257 2.49 -1.30 -14.69
N VAL A 258 3.24 -2.10 -13.92
CA VAL A 258 3.83 -1.68 -12.66
C VAL A 258 4.82 -0.53 -12.87
N ARG A 259 5.68 -0.60 -13.89
CA ARG A 259 6.63 0.47 -14.20
C ARG A 259 5.93 1.80 -14.50
N MET A 260 4.84 1.77 -15.26
CA MET A 260 4.03 2.96 -15.53
C MET A 260 3.41 3.52 -14.25
N ILE A 261 2.78 2.67 -13.45
CA ILE A 261 2.12 3.07 -12.19
C ILE A 261 3.14 3.62 -11.19
N ASN A 262 4.27 2.95 -10.98
CA ASN A 262 5.31 3.41 -10.05
C ASN A 262 5.89 4.77 -10.45
N SER A 263 6.04 5.05 -11.74
CA SER A 263 6.44 6.38 -12.23
C SER A 263 5.42 7.46 -11.86
N GLU A 264 4.12 7.17 -11.98
CA GLU A 264 3.06 8.09 -11.54
C GLU A 264 3.10 8.31 -10.02
N LEU A 265 3.30 7.25 -9.24
CA LEU A 265 3.41 7.32 -7.79
C LEU A 265 4.63 8.13 -7.33
N GLU A 266 5.74 8.06 -8.07
CA GLU A 266 6.93 8.87 -7.81
C GLU A 266 6.61 10.36 -7.95
N GLN A 267 5.85 10.77 -8.98
CA GLN A 267 5.43 12.17 -9.16
C GLN A 267 4.47 12.65 -8.07
N LEU A 268 3.55 11.79 -7.62
CA LEU A 268 2.60 12.13 -6.55
C LEU A 268 3.22 12.14 -5.16
N SER A 269 4.31 11.39 -4.95
CA SER A 269 4.89 11.12 -3.63
C SER A 269 5.21 12.39 -2.84
N PRO A 270 5.82 13.46 -3.40
CA PRO A 270 6.18 14.66 -2.61
C PRO A 270 4.98 15.32 -1.94
N VAL A 271 3.81 15.30 -2.60
CA VAL A 271 2.57 15.85 -2.05
C VAL A 271 1.91 14.82 -1.13
N LEU A 272 1.63 13.60 -1.62
CA LEU A 272 0.90 12.58 -0.88
C LEU A 272 1.52 12.27 0.49
N MET A 273 2.84 12.29 0.61
CA MET A 273 3.52 11.99 1.88
C MET A 273 3.23 13.03 2.97
N ARG A 274 2.84 14.26 2.63
CA ARG A 274 2.51 15.33 3.58
C ARG A 274 1.02 15.38 3.97
N LEU A 275 0.16 14.68 3.23
CA LEU A 275 -1.30 14.76 3.39
C LEU A 275 -1.84 13.88 4.53
N LYS A 276 -2.62 14.43 5.46
CA LYS A 276 -3.39 13.68 6.45
C LYS A 276 -4.81 13.47 5.96
N SER A 277 -5.32 12.23 5.99
CA SER A 277 -6.68 11.93 5.54
C SER A 277 -7.72 12.49 6.52
N THR A 278 -8.63 13.33 6.03
CA THR A 278 -9.67 14.00 6.84
C THR A 278 -11.08 13.44 6.61
N GLY A 279 -11.33 12.76 5.48
CA GLY A 279 -12.61 12.10 5.25
C GLY A 279 -12.65 11.24 4.00
N ILE A 280 -13.53 10.23 3.99
CA ILE A 280 -13.71 9.30 2.88
C ILE A 280 -15.19 9.22 2.53
N TYR A 281 -15.52 9.40 1.26
CA TYR A 281 -16.90 9.41 0.77
C TYR A 281 -17.02 8.75 -0.59
N PHE A 282 -18.22 8.31 -0.92
CA PHE A 282 -18.54 7.66 -2.18
C PHE A 282 -19.72 8.33 -2.86
N SER A 283 -19.67 8.38 -4.19
CA SER A 283 -20.89 8.55 -4.99
C SER A 283 -21.77 7.30 -4.90
N HIS A 284 -23.05 7.44 -5.22
CA HIS A 284 -23.96 6.28 -5.20
C HIS A 284 -23.68 5.33 -6.38
N PRO A 285 -23.79 4.00 -6.20
CA PRO A 285 -24.10 3.30 -4.95
C PRO A 285 -22.92 3.29 -3.97
N VAL A 286 -23.22 3.43 -2.67
CA VAL A 286 -22.20 3.38 -1.60
C VAL A 286 -21.88 1.92 -1.29
N PRO A 287 -20.61 1.48 -1.37
CA PRO A 287 -20.24 0.10 -1.07
C PRO A 287 -20.24 -0.18 0.44
N PRO A 288 -20.20 -1.47 0.86
CA PRO A 288 -19.96 -1.82 2.27
C PRO A 288 -18.72 -1.12 2.83
N GLY A 289 -18.85 -0.57 4.05
CA GLY A 289 -17.79 0.23 4.68
C GLY A 289 -17.65 1.67 4.16
N GLY A 290 -18.31 2.02 3.05
CA GLY A 290 -18.33 3.36 2.50
C GLY A 290 -19.31 4.29 3.20
N GLN A 291 -19.16 5.59 2.97
CA GLN A 291 -20.06 6.63 3.45
C GLN A 291 -20.52 7.50 2.27
N PRO A 292 -21.81 7.89 2.18
CA PRO A 292 -22.26 8.86 1.18
C PRO A 292 -21.74 10.26 1.51
N PHE A 293 -21.68 11.14 0.50
CA PHE A 293 -21.48 12.56 0.73
C PHE A 293 -22.51 13.14 1.70
N LYS A 294 -22.07 14.10 2.51
CA LYS A 294 -22.91 14.80 3.49
C LYS A 294 -22.78 16.32 3.31
N PRO A 295 -23.76 17.11 3.78
CA PRO A 295 -23.67 18.57 3.74
C PRO A 295 -22.41 19.11 4.44
N GLY A 296 -21.91 20.26 3.95
CA GLY A 296 -20.74 20.96 4.52
C GLY A 296 -19.38 20.50 3.97
N LEU A 297 -19.35 19.55 3.05
CA LEU A 297 -18.14 19.19 2.32
C LEU A 297 -17.89 20.17 1.14
N PRO A 298 -16.63 20.30 0.67
CA PRO A 298 -16.33 21.07 -0.54
C PRO A 298 -17.02 20.53 -1.80
N ILE A 299 -17.51 19.29 -1.74
CA ILE A 299 -18.21 18.59 -2.82
C ILE A 299 -19.62 18.27 -2.35
N ILE A 300 -20.61 18.71 -3.12
CA ILE A 300 -22.03 18.51 -2.86
C ILE A 300 -22.46 17.12 -3.34
N LYS A 301 -22.11 16.77 -4.59
CA LYS A 301 -22.46 15.48 -5.21
C LYS A 301 -21.54 15.17 -6.40
N ILE A 302 -21.56 13.92 -6.83
CA ILE A 302 -20.90 13.46 -8.06
C ILE A 302 -21.94 12.72 -8.89
N ASN A 303 -22.22 13.22 -10.10
CA ASN A 303 -23.14 12.60 -11.06
C ASN A 303 -22.40 11.52 -11.86
N SER A 304 -21.89 10.51 -11.15
CA SER A 304 -21.27 9.33 -11.76
C SER A 304 -21.18 8.23 -10.72
N PRO A 305 -21.56 6.97 -11.03
CA PRO A 305 -21.45 5.89 -10.06
C PRO A 305 -20.00 5.48 -9.83
N SER A 306 -19.74 4.90 -8.66
CA SER A 306 -18.47 4.24 -8.36
C SER A 306 -17.27 5.21 -8.37
N ILE A 307 -17.43 6.38 -7.73
CA ILE A 307 -16.33 7.31 -7.45
C ILE A 307 -16.07 7.33 -5.94
N LEU A 308 -14.89 6.86 -5.55
CA LEU A 308 -14.33 7.03 -4.21
C LEU A 308 -13.67 8.40 -4.12
N THR A 309 -13.89 9.11 -3.02
CA THR A 309 -13.35 10.44 -2.76
C THR A 309 -12.67 10.48 -1.40
N GLY A 310 -11.36 10.71 -1.41
CA GLY A 310 -10.57 10.95 -0.20
C GLY A 310 -10.25 12.42 -0.04
N PHE A 311 -10.60 13.00 1.11
CA PHE A 311 -10.22 14.36 1.49
C PHE A 311 -8.99 14.35 2.38
N PHE A 312 -8.16 15.38 2.23
CA PHE A 312 -6.93 15.53 2.97
C PHE A 312 -6.64 16.98 3.34
N GLU A 313 -5.75 17.13 4.30
CA GLU A 313 -5.12 18.39 4.68
C GLU A 313 -3.60 18.18 4.76
N ASP A 314 -2.79 19.14 4.31
CA ASP A 314 -1.34 19.12 4.51
C ASP A 314 -0.93 19.71 5.87
N ASP A 315 0.37 19.81 6.13
CA ASP A 315 0.96 20.33 7.36
C ASP A 315 0.79 21.85 7.56
N VAL A 316 0.34 22.59 6.53
CA VAL A 316 0.08 24.03 6.60
C VAL A 316 -1.40 24.38 6.39
N GLY A 317 -2.28 23.37 6.42
CA GLY A 317 -3.73 23.56 6.35
C GLY A 317 -4.33 23.63 4.94
N GLN A 318 -3.54 23.36 3.89
CA GLN A 318 -4.05 23.31 2.52
C GLN A 318 -4.86 22.04 2.30
N LYS A 319 -5.98 22.17 1.58
CA LYS A 319 -6.94 21.09 1.36
C LYS A 319 -6.69 20.40 0.04
N TYR A 320 -6.83 19.08 0.05
CA TYR A 320 -6.70 18.25 -1.14
C TYR A 320 -7.83 17.23 -1.23
N VAL A 321 -8.09 16.77 -2.45
CA VAL A 321 -9.04 15.70 -2.74
C VAL A 321 -8.46 14.73 -3.76
N MET A 322 -8.57 13.43 -3.48
CA MET A 322 -8.32 12.38 -4.46
C MET A 322 -9.64 11.75 -4.89
N PHE A 323 -9.91 11.75 -6.19
CA PHE A 323 -11.00 11.00 -6.81
C PHE A 323 -10.46 9.70 -7.39
N VAL A 324 -11.17 8.60 -7.18
CA VAL A 324 -10.82 7.29 -7.72
C VAL A 324 -12.03 6.69 -8.41
N ASN A 325 -11.87 6.35 -9.69
CA ASN A 325 -12.83 5.53 -10.41
C ASN A 325 -12.71 4.08 -9.92
N THR A 326 -13.68 3.63 -9.14
CA THR A 326 -13.69 2.26 -8.60
C THR A 326 -14.21 1.22 -9.59
N ASP A 327 -14.60 1.65 -10.79
CA ASP A 327 -14.84 0.76 -11.93
C ASP A 327 -13.51 0.45 -12.61
N PHE A 328 -13.14 -0.82 -12.61
CA PHE A 328 -11.90 -1.31 -13.20
C PHE A 328 -12.09 -1.95 -14.59
N PHE A 329 -13.30 -1.90 -15.15
CA PHE A 329 -13.59 -2.28 -16.53
C PHE A 329 -13.60 -1.07 -17.46
N TYR A 330 -14.21 0.04 -17.04
CA TYR A 330 -14.48 1.18 -17.90
C TYR A 330 -13.94 2.49 -17.35
N GLY A 331 -13.42 3.32 -18.26
CA GLY A 331 -13.22 4.74 -17.99
C GLY A 331 -14.56 5.49 -17.94
N LYS A 332 -14.55 6.69 -17.37
CA LYS A 332 -15.76 7.53 -17.26
C LYS A 332 -15.42 9.01 -17.19
N LEU A 333 -16.34 9.82 -17.69
CA LEU A 333 -16.37 11.26 -17.44
C LEU A 333 -17.34 11.49 -16.27
N ALA A 334 -16.82 11.97 -15.14
CA ALA A 334 -17.64 12.24 -13.96
C ALA A 334 -17.84 13.74 -13.78
N GLN A 335 -19.09 14.16 -13.72
CA GLN A 335 -19.45 15.53 -13.39
C GLN A 335 -19.52 15.69 -11.86
N VAL A 336 -18.65 16.53 -11.31
CA VAL A 336 -18.54 16.80 -9.87
C VAL A 336 -19.11 18.18 -9.57
N HIS A 337 -19.96 18.27 -8.56
CA HIS A 337 -20.66 19.49 -8.14
C HIS A 337 -20.00 19.99 -6.84
N PHE A 338 -19.41 21.18 -6.88
CA PHE A 338 -18.67 21.78 -5.77
C PHE A 338 -19.53 22.80 -5.00
N SER A 339 -19.19 23.00 -3.73
CA SER A 339 -19.79 24.05 -2.92
C SER A 339 -19.38 25.44 -3.41
N GLU A 340 -20.22 26.45 -3.13
CA GLU A 340 -19.97 27.86 -3.47
C GLU A 340 -18.64 28.42 -2.94
N ASN A 341 -18.10 27.79 -1.89
CA ASN A 341 -16.85 28.17 -1.25
C ASN A 341 -15.60 27.77 -2.03
N VAL A 342 -15.68 26.77 -2.92
CA VAL A 342 -14.54 26.33 -3.74
C VAL A 342 -14.33 27.34 -4.87
N GLN A 343 -13.11 27.88 -5.02
CA GLN A 343 -12.76 28.83 -6.08
C GLN A 343 -12.06 28.16 -7.25
N ALA A 344 -11.22 27.17 -6.98
CA ALA A 344 -10.46 26.47 -8.00
C ALA A 344 -10.08 25.05 -7.57
N LEU A 345 -9.78 24.23 -8.57
CA LEU A 345 -9.07 22.96 -8.44
C LEU A 345 -7.78 23.03 -9.23
N VAL A 346 -6.70 22.56 -8.62
CA VAL A 346 -5.39 22.42 -9.29
C VAL A 346 -4.96 20.97 -9.18
N GLU A 347 -4.85 20.27 -10.31
CA GLU A 347 -4.37 18.89 -10.32
C GLU A 347 -2.92 18.81 -9.83
N VAL A 348 -2.64 17.81 -9.00
CA VAL A 348 -1.27 17.37 -8.74
C VAL A 348 -0.91 16.38 -9.85
N PRO A 349 -0.06 16.76 -10.81
CA PRO A 349 0.13 15.98 -12.02
C PRO A 349 0.89 14.68 -11.70
N LYS A 350 0.50 13.60 -12.38
CA LYS A 350 1.13 12.27 -12.30
C LYS A 350 2.25 12.07 -13.32
N ASN A 351 2.59 13.12 -14.06
CA ASN A 351 3.55 13.13 -15.15
C ASN A 351 4.04 14.57 -15.36
N TYR A 352 4.90 14.79 -16.36
CA TYR A 352 5.48 16.09 -16.66
C TYR A 352 4.59 17.02 -17.50
N LEU A 353 3.31 16.67 -17.72
CA LEU A 353 2.36 17.56 -18.40
C LEU A 353 1.87 18.67 -17.46
N PRO A 354 1.44 19.82 -18.00
CA PRO A 354 0.83 20.88 -17.21
C PRO A 354 -0.37 20.34 -16.40
N PRO A 355 -0.58 20.81 -15.16
CA PRO A 355 -1.72 20.40 -14.35
C PRO A 355 -3.03 20.89 -14.99
N LEU A 356 -4.08 20.09 -14.85
CA LEU A 356 -5.45 20.58 -15.08
C LEU A 356 -5.78 21.61 -14.00
N VAL A 357 -6.16 22.81 -14.42
CA VAL A 357 -6.65 23.89 -13.56
C VAL A 357 -8.10 24.19 -13.95
N ILE A 358 -8.98 24.21 -12.96
CA ILE A 358 -10.40 24.54 -13.13
C ILE A 358 -10.71 25.69 -12.18
N GLU A 359 -11.20 26.80 -12.70
CA GLU A 359 -11.57 28.00 -11.95
C GLU A 359 -13.01 28.37 -12.29
N TRP A 360 -13.74 28.91 -11.32
CA TRP A 360 -15.12 29.37 -11.52
C TRP A 360 -15.22 30.86 -11.18
N GLU A 361 -15.49 31.69 -12.20
CA GLU A 361 -15.66 33.14 -12.05
C GLU A 361 -17.09 33.47 -11.57
N ASP A 362 -17.28 33.57 -10.25
CA ASP A 362 -18.54 33.98 -9.59
C ASP A 362 -19.81 33.22 -10.04
N GLU A 363 -19.65 31.95 -10.43
CA GLU A 363 -20.76 31.10 -10.83
C GLU A 363 -21.57 30.59 -9.62
N LEU A 364 -22.90 30.59 -9.76
CA LEU A 364 -23.84 30.06 -8.77
C LEU A 364 -23.74 28.53 -8.64
N TYR A 365 -23.29 27.86 -9.70
CA TYR A 365 -23.08 26.42 -9.77
C TYR A 365 -21.64 26.16 -10.20
N LYS A 366 -20.92 25.35 -9.44
CA LYS A 366 -19.50 25.07 -9.68
C LYS A 366 -19.34 23.62 -10.03
N ASP A 367 -19.33 23.33 -11.33
CA ASP A 367 -19.24 21.98 -11.85
C ASP A 367 -17.91 21.73 -12.56
N ALA A 368 -17.39 20.50 -12.46
CA ALA A 368 -16.25 20.05 -13.25
C ALA A 368 -16.51 18.67 -13.85
N ASP A 369 -16.18 18.52 -15.13
CA ASP A 369 -16.12 17.22 -15.80
C ASP A 369 -14.69 16.66 -15.71
N ILE A 370 -14.53 15.58 -14.95
CA ILE A 370 -13.24 14.94 -14.72
C ILE A 370 -13.22 13.58 -15.40
N LEU A 371 -12.31 13.42 -16.36
CA LEU A 371 -12.10 12.15 -17.08
C LEU A 371 -11.20 11.21 -16.27
N PHE A 372 -11.62 9.95 -16.18
CA PHE A 372 -10.88 8.86 -15.54
C PHE A 372 -10.72 7.67 -16.47
N LYS A 373 -9.55 7.03 -16.44
CA LYS A 373 -9.39 5.66 -16.93
C LYS A 373 -10.00 4.67 -15.92
N ALA A 374 -10.15 3.41 -16.33
CA ALA A 374 -10.57 2.34 -15.42
C ALA A 374 -9.58 2.17 -14.25
N GLY A 375 -10.09 2.12 -13.01
CA GLY A 375 -9.30 2.00 -11.78
C GLY A 375 -8.46 3.24 -11.42
N ASP A 376 -8.57 4.34 -12.17
CA ASP A 376 -7.67 5.48 -12.04
C ASP A 376 -7.97 6.38 -10.82
N GLY A 377 -6.93 6.94 -10.22
CA GLY A 377 -7.00 7.99 -9.20
C GLY A 377 -6.37 9.31 -9.65
N ARG A 378 -6.99 10.44 -9.30
CA ARG A 378 -6.49 11.80 -9.59
C ARG A 378 -6.56 12.66 -8.34
N LEU A 379 -5.46 13.35 -8.02
CA LEU A 379 -5.31 14.20 -6.83
C LEU A 379 -5.38 15.67 -7.25
N PHE A 380 -6.11 16.47 -6.48
CA PHE A 380 -6.27 17.90 -6.70
C PHE A 380 -6.08 18.65 -5.38
N GLN A 381 -5.49 19.83 -5.45
CA GLN A 381 -5.62 20.85 -4.42
C GLN A 381 -6.98 21.54 -4.58
N ILE A 382 -7.68 21.77 -3.47
CA ILE A 382 -8.91 22.56 -3.41
C ILE A 382 -8.54 23.95 -2.90
N ILE A 383 -8.80 24.97 -3.71
CA ILE A 383 -8.69 26.37 -3.32
C ILE A 383 -10.08 26.83 -2.88
N GLU A 384 -10.21 27.30 -1.64
CA GLU A 384 -11.46 27.83 -1.09
C GLU A 384 -11.34 29.34 -0.84
N LYS A 385 -12.49 30.03 -0.81
CA LYS A 385 -12.59 31.43 -0.37
C LYS A 385 -11.96 31.58 1.03
N PRO A 386 -11.24 32.68 1.30
CA PRO A 386 -10.79 32.99 2.65
C PRO A 386 -11.99 32.98 3.61
N ARG A 387 -11.86 32.33 4.77
CA ARG A 387 -12.87 32.48 5.81
C ARG A 387 -12.93 33.96 6.21
N PRO A 388 -14.12 34.58 6.29
CA PRO A 388 -14.22 35.94 6.79
C PRO A 388 -13.64 35.97 8.21
N SER A 389 -12.66 36.84 8.43
CA SER A 389 -12.15 37.15 9.77
C SER A 389 -13.24 37.92 10.51
N TRP A 390 -13.89 37.26 11.45
CA TRP A 390 -14.69 37.96 12.44
C TRP A 390 -13.73 38.35 13.57
N ASP A 391 -13.22 39.58 13.49
CA ASP A 391 -12.49 40.22 14.59
C ASP A 391 -13.39 40.44 15.81
#